data_AF-A0A0Q9NG31-F1
#
_entry.id   AF-A0A0Q9NG31-F1
#
_cell.length_a   1.000
_cell.length_b   1.000
_cell.length_c   1.000
_cell.angle_alpha   90.00
_cell.angle_beta   90.00
_cell.angle_gamma   90.00
#
_symmetry.space_group_name_H-M   'P 1'
#
loop_
_entity.id
_entity.type
_entity.pdbx_description
1 polymer ?
#
loop_
_entity_poly.entity_id
_entity_poly.type
_entity_poly.pdbx_seq_one_letter_code
_entity_poly.pdbx_strand_id
1 'polypeptide(L)'
;MPATVAHGGPPSVRTAFVPGSRLPGWADRFGASHGGYRLQDDDDGLRLVAADGTEALLQAPWPADGRPGRGSGALERLAALAAQPRRLGLLLVRRGGYGIGVASEGILLASKAGTRYVQSRTAAGGQSQQRFARRRSNQADALVAAVAGQAADVFRSAAFEYLVPGGDRPLADLVLQEPALRDYARLPRLAWLDVAEPRAAVLKKAAVDACSVRITVTDASG
;
A
#
# COMPACT_ATOMS: atom_id res chain seq x y z
N MET A 1 -0.35 -51.69 -4.05
CA MET A 1 -0.92 -50.42 -3.57
C MET A 1 -0.06 -49.30 -4.15
N PRO A 2 -0.52 -48.50 -5.12
CA PRO A 2 0.27 -47.34 -5.52
C PRO A 2 0.14 -46.27 -4.43
N ALA A 3 1.27 -45.72 -4.00
CA ALA A 3 1.34 -44.61 -3.07
C ALA A 3 0.73 -43.36 -3.70
N THR A 4 -0.24 -42.76 -3.01
CA THR A 4 -0.76 -41.43 -3.33
C THR A 4 0.38 -40.44 -3.14
N VAL A 5 0.93 -39.94 -4.24
CA VAL A 5 1.85 -38.81 -4.22
C VAL A 5 1.00 -37.58 -3.88
N ALA A 6 1.05 -37.14 -2.62
CA ALA A 6 0.43 -35.90 -2.21
C ALA A 6 1.08 -34.78 -3.03
N HIS A 7 0.34 -34.25 -4.00
CA HIS A 7 0.75 -33.02 -4.69
C HIS A 7 0.40 -31.89 -3.73
N GLY A 8 1.36 -31.50 -2.88
CA GLY A 8 1.27 -30.33 -2.03
C GLY A 8 0.88 -29.13 -2.90
N GLY A 9 -0.30 -28.56 -2.61
CA GLY A 9 -0.73 -27.33 -3.28
C GLY A 9 0.28 -26.20 -3.02
N PRO A 10 0.28 -25.14 -3.85
CA PRO A 10 1.12 -23.98 -3.56
C PRO A 10 0.82 -23.48 -2.14
N PRO A 11 1.84 -23.11 -1.36
CA PRO A 11 1.66 -22.68 0.02
C PRO A 11 0.71 -21.48 0.07
N SER A 12 -0.19 -21.47 1.06
CA SER A 12 -1.10 -20.35 1.26
C SER A 12 -0.33 -19.13 1.75
N VAL A 13 -0.59 -17.98 1.11
CA VAL A 13 0.02 -16.70 1.45
C VAL A 13 -1.06 -15.73 1.93
N ARG A 14 -0.86 -15.13 3.11
CA ARG A 14 -1.75 -14.10 3.67
C ARG A 14 -0.96 -12.85 4.04
N THR A 15 -1.59 -11.68 3.89
CA THR A 15 -0.99 -10.39 4.28
C THR A 15 -1.78 -9.76 5.42
N ALA A 16 -1.07 -9.23 6.40
CA ALA A 16 -1.60 -8.43 7.49
C ALA A 16 -0.84 -7.09 7.60
N PHE A 17 -1.49 -6.09 8.18
CA PHE A 17 -0.89 -4.80 8.50
C PHE A 17 -0.97 -4.59 10.01
N VAL A 18 0.19 -4.52 10.66
CA VAL A 18 0.29 -4.44 12.12
C VAL A 18 1.04 -3.16 12.52
N PRO A 19 0.40 -2.23 13.24
CA PRO A 19 1.06 -1.06 13.82
C PRO A 19 2.24 -1.48 14.69
N GLY A 20 3.32 -0.69 14.70
CA GLY A 20 4.54 -1.00 15.46
C GLY A 20 4.27 -1.33 16.93
N SER A 21 3.34 -0.62 17.57
CA SER A 21 2.93 -0.87 18.97
C SER A 21 2.29 -2.24 19.22
N ARG A 22 1.73 -2.88 18.19
CA ARG A 22 1.10 -4.20 18.26
C ARG A 22 2.01 -5.32 17.75
N LEU A 23 3.20 -4.98 17.23
CA LEU A 23 4.10 -5.95 16.60
C LEU A 23 4.64 -7.00 17.59
N PRO A 24 5.07 -6.67 18.83
CA PRO A 24 5.55 -7.67 19.77
C PRO A 24 4.48 -8.72 20.09
N GLY A 25 3.28 -8.28 20.49
CA GLY A 25 2.18 -9.21 20.78
C GLY A 25 1.65 -9.97 19.56
N TRP A 26 1.87 -9.47 18.34
CA TRP A 26 1.62 -10.25 17.13
C TRP A 26 2.66 -11.37 16.97
N ALA A 27 3.95 -11.08 17.16
CA ALA A 27 5.02 -12.07 17.07
C ALA A 27 4.91 -13.15 18.15
N ASP A 28 4.55 -12.79 19.39
CA ASP A 28 4.31 -13.74 20.47
C ASP A 28 3.21 -14.74 20.10
N ARG A 29 2.10 -14.26 19.54
CA ARG A 29 1.01 -15.12 19.06
C ARG A 29 1.41 -15.98 17.88
N PHE A 30 2.22 -15.45 16.95
CA PHE A 30 2.76 -16.23 15.85
C PHE A 30 3.62 -17.39 16.39
N GLY A 31 4.55 -17.11 17.30
CA GLY A 31 5.36 -18.16 17.94
C GLY A 31 4.52 -19.18 18.70
N ALA A 32 3.56 -18.74 19.50
CA ALA A 32 2.69 -19.65 20.25
C ALA A 32 1.89 -20.61 19.33
N SER A 33 1.43 -20.13 18.18
CA SER A 33 0.67 -20.93 17.21
C SER A 33 1.52 -21.88 16.38
N HIS A 34 2.80 -21.56 16.16
CA HIS A 34 3.67 -22.26 15.20
C HIS A 34 4.90 -22.94 15.83
N GLY A 35 4.88 -23.17 17.16
CA GLY A 35 5.94 -23.90 17.88
C GLY A 35 7.22 -23.10 18.13
N GLY A 36 7.10 -21.78 18.25
CA GLY A 36 8.22 -20.84 18.35
C GLY A 36 8.74 -20.41 16.97
N TYR A 37 9.72 -19.50 16.96
CA TYR A 37 10.36 -19.05 15.72
C TYR A 37 11.81 -18.63 15.97
N ARG A 38 12.59 -18.59 14.88
CA ARG A 38 13.90 -17.92 14.81
C ARG A 38 13.79 -16.68 13.94
N LEU A 39 14.56 -15.64 14.28
CA LEU A 39 14.65 -14.43 13.49
C LEU A 39 15.79 -14.54 12.46
N GLN A 40 15.53 -14.05 11.26
CA GLN A 40 16.51 -13.84 10.20
C GLN A 40 16.35 -12.41 9.69
N ASP A 41 17.46 -11.66 9.66
CA ASP A 41 17.48 -10.29 9.14
C ASP A 41 17.88 -10.37 7.66
N ASP A 42 16.90 -10.17 6.78
CA ASP A 42 17.06 -10.25 5.32
C ASP A 42 17.06 -8.83 4.74
N ASP A 43 17.61 -8.67 3.53
CA ASP A 43 17.58 -7.38 2.82
C ASP A 43 16.14 -6.87 2.57
N ASP A 44 15.18 -7.80 2.44
CA ASP A 44 13.76 -7.51 2.18
C ASP A 44 12.94 -7.21 3.46
N GLY A 45 13.51 -7.41 4.64
CA GLY A 45 12.85 -7.23 5.93
C GLY A 45 13.22 -8.28 6.98
N LEU A 46 12.53 -8.26 8.11
CA LEU A 46 12.75 -9.22 9.19
C LEU A 46 11.91 -10.48 8.97
N ARG A 47 12.53 -11.64 8.86
CA ARG A 47 11.84 -12.93 8.69
C ARG A 47 11.76 -13.68 10.01
N LEU A 48 10.57 -14.18 10.34
CA LEU A 48 10.33 -15.14 11.40
C LEU A 48 10.13 -16.51 10.75
N VAL A 49 11.01 -17.46 11.05
CA VAL A 49 10.92 -18.84 10.57
C VAL A 49 10.47 -19.71 11.73
N ALA A 50 9.25 -20.23 11.63
CA ALA A 50 8.64 -21.04 12.68
C ALA A 50 9.11 -22.51 12.64
N ALA A 51 8.85 -23.25 13.73
CA ALA A 51 9.24 -24.65 13.84
C ALA A 51 8.46 -25.58 12.90
N ASP A 52 7.21 -25.22 12.58
CA ASP A 52 6.36 -25.97 11.66
C ASP A 52 6.62 -25.65 10.18
N GLY A 53 7.60 -24.80 9.87
CA GLY A 53 7.95 -24.38 8.52
C GLY A 53 7.18 -23.17 8.01
N THR A 54 6.23 -22.63 8.77
CA THR A 54 5.56 -21.36 8.45
C THR A 54 6.54 -20.21 8.56
N GLU A 55 6.52 -19.30 7.59
CA GLU A 55 7.36 -18.10 7.60
C GLU A 55 6.52 -16.84 7.64
N ALA A 56 7.03 -15.80 8.31
CA ALA A 56 6.48 -14.46 8.24
C ALA A 56 7.56 -13.44 7.89
N LEU A 57 7.40 -12.75 6.76
CA LEU A 57 8.24 -11.62 6.36
C LEU A 57 7.60 -10.31 6.84
N LEU A 58 8.33 -9.57 7.68
CA LEU A 58 7.90 -8.31 8.28
C LEU A 58 8.67 -7.15 7.63
N GLN A 59 7.95 -6.24 6.99
CA GLN A 59 8.52 -5.12 6.26
C GLN A 59 8.10 -3.80 6.91
N ALA A 60 9.07 -2.93 7.19
CA ALA A 60 8.83 -1.62 7.75
C ALA A 60 7.94 -0.78 6.80
N PRO A 61 7.07 0.10 7.33
CA PRO A 61 6.26 0.99 6.51
C PRO A 61 7.11 2.00 5.71
N TRP A 62 8.31 2.33 6.20
CA TRP A 62 9.26 3.26 5.59
C TRP A 62 10.71 2.87 5.93
N PRO A 63 11.70 3.32 5.13
CA PRO A 63 13.12 3.16 5.45
C PRO A 63 13.52 3.93 6.73
N ALA A 64 14.67 3.58 7.29
CA ALA A 64 15.18 4.22 8.51
C ALA A 64 15.46 5.72 8.32
N ASP A 65 15.98 6.13 7.16
CA ASP A 65 16.26 7.53 6.78
C ASP A 65 16.93 8.34 7.91
N GLY A 66 18.06 7.81 8.41
CA GLY A 66 18.84 8.42 9.49
C GLY A 66 18.19 8.37 10.88
N ARG A 67 16.98 7.82 11.00
CA ARG A 67 16.26 7.59 12.25
C ARG A 67 15.96 6.10 12.41
N PRO A 68 16.97 5.24 12.65
CA PRO A 68 16.73 3.83 12.90
C PRO A 68 15.89 3.64 14.16
N GLY A 69 15.06 2.59 14.18
CA GLY A 69 14.35 2.21 15.38
C GLY A 69 15.30 1.72 16.47
N ARG A 70 14.92 1.95 17.74
CA ARG A 70 15.72 1.60 18.92
C ARG A 70 15.19 0.32 19.56
N GLY A 71 16.08 -0.46 20.18
CA GLY A 71 15.73 -1.73 20.80
C GLY A 71 16.93 -2.67 20.88
N SER A 72 16.85 -3.62 21.81
CA SER A 72 17.87 -4.66 22.02
C SER A 72 17.85 -5.69 20.89
N GLY A 73 16.67 -6.05 20.39
CA GLY A 73 16.46 -7.01 19.31
C GLY A 73 16.02 -6.38 17.98
N ALA A 74 16.16 -7.14 16.88
CA ALA A 74 15.73 -6.71 15.54
C ALA A 74 14.21 -6.41 15.49
N LEU A 75 13.40 -7.25 16.14
CA LEU A 75 11.95 -7.06 16.23
C LEU A 75 11.58 -5.76 16.98
N GLU A 76 12.26 -5.46 18.09
CA GLU A 76 12.04 -4.23 18.84
C GLU A 76 12.43 -3.00 18.03
N ARG A 77 13.57 -3.05 17.33
CA ARG A 77 13.99 -1.97 16.42
C ARG A 77 12.99 -1.76 15.30
N LEU A 78 12.46 -2.82 14.69
CA LEU A 78 11.41 -2.70 13.67
C LEU A 78 10.12 -2.08 14.23
N ALA A 79 9.67 -2.55 15.39
CA ALA A 79 8.49 -1.99 16.07
C ALA A 79 8.66 -0.50 16.37
N ALA A 80 9.82 -0.11 16.91
CA ALA A 80 10.15 1.28 17.21
C ALA A 80 10.26 2.14 15.95
N LEU A 81 10.79 1.60 14.84
CA LEU A 81 10.85 2.31 13.56
C LEU A 81 9.44 2.59 13.02
N ALA A 82 8.57 1.58 13.03
CA ALA A 82 7.19 1.70 12.56
C ALA A 82 6.30 2.58 13.46
N ALA A 83 6.69 2.79 14.73
CA ALA A 83 5.99 3.67 15.66
C ALA A 83 6.42 5.15 15.55
N GLN A 84 7.41 5.48 14.71
CA GLN A 84 7.84 6.87 14.56
C GLN A 84 6.74 7.73 13.93
N PRO A 85 6.52 8.96 14.41
CA PRO A 85 5.60 9.89 13.77
C PRO A 85 6.19 10.34 12.43
N ARG A 86 5.73 9.72 11.35
CA ARG A 86 6.04 10.09 9.96
C ARG A 86 4.79 10.60 9.27
N ARG A 87 4.98 11.50 8.31
CA ARG A 87 3.88 12.04 7.49
C ARG A 87 3.94 11.51 6.08
N LEU A 88 2.79 11.06 5.57
CA LEU A 88 2.62 10.41 4.29
C LEU A 88 1.56 11.14 3.46
N GLY A 89 1.83 11.33 2.17
CA GLY A 89 0.82 11.70 1.17
C GLY A 89 0.26 10.44 0.52
N LEU A 90 -1.05 10.24 0.58
CA LEU A 90 -1.77 9.12 -0.04
C LEU A 90 -2.39 9.61 -1.36
N LEU A 91 -2.13 8.89 -2.45
CA LEU A 91 -2.76 9.11 -3.75
C LEU A 91 -3.34 7.79 -4.28
N LEU A 92 -4.63 7.58 -4.06
CA LEU A 92 -5.35 6.38 -4.47
C LEU A 92 -6.24 6.72 -5.66
N VAL A 93 -5.98 6.15 -6.82
CA VAL A 93 -6.72 6.50 -8.05
C VAL A 93 -7.18 5.25 -8.77
N ARG A 94 -8.44 5.21 -9.18
CA ARG A 94 -9.02 4.21 -10.09
C ARG A 94 -9.92 4.95 -11.08
N ARG A 95 -10.29 4.28 -12.17
CA ARG A 95 -11.18 4.87 -13.19
C ARG A 95 -12.53 5.38 -12.65
N GLY A 96 -13.03 4.80 -11.55
CA GLY A 96 -14.32 5.17 -10.95
C GLY A 96 -14.25 6.22 -9.83
N GLY A 97 -13.06 6.58 -9.36
CA GLY A 97 -12.90 7.51 -8.25
C GLY A 97 -11.48 7.64 -7.75
N TYR A 98 -11.31 8.52 -6.77
CA TYR A 98 -10.03 8.82 -6.15
C TYR A 98 -10.19 9.06 -4.65
N GLY A 99 -9.11 8.81 -3.92
CA GLY A 99 -8.93 9.09 -2.50
C GLY A 99 -7.55 9.68 -2.30
N ILE A 100 -7.48 10.87 -1.72
CA ILE A 100 -6.27 11.64 -1.51
C ILE A 100 -6.22 12.02 -0.04
N GLY A 101 -5.07 11.87 0.61
CA GLY A 101 -4.92 12.33 1.99
C GLY A 101 -3.51 12.67 2.38
N VAL A 102 -3.37 13.46 3.44
CA VAL A 102 -2.13 13.54 4.21
C VAL A 102 -2.38 12.83 5.53
N ALA A 103 -1.53 11.88 5.89
CA ALA A 103 -1.68 11.07 7.08
C ALA A 103 -0.44 11.14 7.98
N SER A 104 -0.64 10.97 9.27
CA SER A 104 0.42 10.70 10.24
C SER A 104 -0.09 9.71 11.28
N GLU A 105 0.73 8.73 11.63
CA GLU A 105 0.39 7.73 12.66
C GLU A 105 -0.96 7.01 12.39
N GLY A 106 -1.28 6.78 11.11
CA GLY A 106 -2.53 6.17 10.67
C GLY A 106 -3.76 7.09 10.69
N ILE A 107 -3.59 8.36 11.03
CA ILE A 107 -4.66 9.37 11.13
C ILE A 107 -4.58 10.32 9.94
N LEU A 108 -5.71 10.55 9.27
CA LEU A 108 -5.82 11.55 8.20
C LEU A 108 -5.85 12.96 8.79
N LEU A 109 -4.86 13.77 8.44
CA LEU A 109 -4.77 15.20 8.77
C LEU A 109 -5.57 16.06 7.80
N ALA A 110 -5.56 15.65 6.52
CA ALA A 110 -6.38 16.21 5.47
C ALA A 110 -6.77 15.11 4.50
N SER A 111 -7.97 15.17 3.95
CA SER A 111 -8.40 14.15 2.99
C SER A 111 -9.48 14.65 2.05
N LYS A 112 -9.52 14.04 0.88
CA LYS A 112 -10.62 14.17 -0.07
C LYS A 112 -10.81 12.86 -0.80
N ALA A 113 -12.06 12.41 -0.89
CA ALA A 113 -12.43 11.30 -1.75
C ALA A 113 -13.56 11.75 -2.68
N GLY A 114 -13.57 11.25 -3.90
CA GLY A 114 -14.58 11.59 -4.90
C GLY A 114 -14.73 10.50 -5.94
N THR A 115 -15.85 10.53 -6.63
CA THR A 115 -16.10 9.71 -7.82
C THR A 115 -16.01 10.59 -9.06
N ARG A 116 -15.62 10.01 -10.18
CA ARG A 116 -15.79 10.65 -11.48
C ARG A 116 -16.22 9.60 -12.47
N TYR A 117 -17.41 9.78 -13.02
CA TYR A 117 -17.98 8.84 -13.97
C TYR A 117 -17.19 8.91 -15.28
N VAL A 118 -16.44 7.86 -15.59
CA VAL A 118 -15.86 7.64 -16.92
C VAL A 118 -16.76 6.65 -17.64
N GLN A 119 -17.34 7.09 -18.76
CA GLN A 119 -18.30 6.29 -19.51
C GLN A 119 -17.66 4.97 -19.96
N SER A 120 -18.33 3.84 -19.71
CA SER A 120 -17.82 2.50 -20.01
C SER A 120 -17.76 2.22 -21.52
N ARG A 121 -16.92 1.26 -21.90
CA ARG A 121 -16.67 0.84 -23.28
C ARG A 121 -17.96 0.29 -23.92
N THR A 122 -18.49 0.97 -24.94
CA THR A 122 -19.57 0.43 -25.78
C THR A 122 -18.99 -0.35 -26.96
N ALA A 123 -19.50 -1.56 -27.19
CA ALA A 123 -19.04 -2.52 -28.19
C ALA A 123 -19.68 -2.31 -29.57
N ALA A 124 -19.67 -1.08 -30.09
CA ALA A 124 -20.20 -0.79 -31.43
C ALA A 124 -19.05 -0.47 -32.41
N GLY A 125 -18.97 -1.23 -33.52
CA GLY A 125 -17.99 -1.05 -34.60
C GLY A 125 -18.33 0.09 -35.57
N GLY A 126 -17.30 0.63 -36.25
CA GLY A 126 -17.45 1.59 -37.36
C GLY A 126 -16.82 2.97 -37.14
N GLN A 127 -17.04 3.91 -38.07
CA GLN A 127 -16.62 5.34 -38.08
C GLN A 127 -16.93 6.12 -36.77
N SER A 128 -17.81 5.58 -35.94
CA SER A 128 -18.10 6.05 -34.58
C SER A 128 -16.97 5.74 -33.58
N GLN A 129 -16.18 4.66 -33.77
CA GLN A 129 -15.07 4.26 -32.89
C GLN A 129 -13.97 5.31 -32.80
N GLN A 130 -13.60 5.96 -33.90
CA GLN A 130 -12.53 6.97 -33.90
C GLN A 130 -12.94 8.21 -33.10
N ARG A 131 -14.22 8.61 -33.18
CA ARG A 131 -14.81 9.68 -32.36
C ARG A 131 -14.91 9.29 -30.89
N PHE A 132 -15.29 8.05 -30.58
CA PHE A 132 -15.33 7.54 -29.20
C PHE A 132 -13.94 7.37 -28.58
N ALA A 133 -12.93 6.96 -29.34
CA ALA A 133 -11.55 6.85 -28.87
C ALA A 133 -10.98 8.22 -28.48
N ARG A 134 -11.16 9.24 -29.31
CA ARG A 134 -10.76 10.63 -28.99
C ARG A 134 -11.49 11.16 -27.75
N ARG A 135 -12.81 10.97 -27.66
CA ARG A 135 -13.59 11.37 -26.46
C ARG A 135 -13.10 10.67 -25.19
N ARG A 136 -12.69 9.40 -25.26
CA ARG A 136 -12.15 8.65 -24.12
C ARG A 136 -10.77 9.15 -23.68
N SER A 137 -9.88 9.45 -24.63
CA SER A 137 -8.59 10.09 -24.30
C SER A 137 -8.84 11.40 -23.57
N ASN A 138 -9.67 12.28 -24.14
CA ASN A 138 -9.97 13.57 -23.53
C ASN A 138 -10.65 13.44 -22.15
N GLN A 139 -11.47 12.39 -21.93
CA GLN A 139 -12.06 12.11 -20.62
C GLN A 139 -11.03 11.60 -19.61
N ALA A 140 -10.10 10.76 -20.03
CA ALA A 140 -8.99 10.31 -19.19
C ALA A 140 -8.05 11.46 -18.83
N ASP A 141 -7.70 12.30 -19.80
CA ASP A 141 -6.86 13.49 -19.59
C ASP A 141 -7.54 14.49 -18.66
N ALA A 142 -8.85 14.73 -18.85
CA ALA A 142 -9.62 15.57 -17.95
C ALA A 142 -9.68 14.97 -16.54
N LEU A 143 -9.86 13.64 -16.39
CA LEU A 143 -9.80 12.93 -15.11
C LEU A 143 -8.47 13.18 -14.42
N VAL A 144 -7.37 12.93 -15.11
CA VAL A 144 -6.01 13.11 -14.61
C VAL A 144 -5.79 14.52 -14.09
N ALA A 145 -6.04 15.55 -14.92
CA ALA A 145 -5.84 16.94 -14.54
C ALA A 145 -6.70 17.35 -13.33
N ALA A 146 -7.97 16.90 -13.26
CA ALA A 146 -8.82 17.23 -12.12
C ALA A 146 -8.38 16.55 -10.83
N VAL A 147 -8.00 15.27 -10.89
CA VAL A 147 -7.50 14.54 -9.72
C VAL A 147 -6.19 15.16 -9.24
N ALA A 148 -5.31 15.56 -10.16
CA ALA A 148 -4.08 16.26 -9.81
C ALA A 148 -4.35 17.60 -9.11
N GLY A 149 -5.33 18.38 -9.57
CA GLY A 149 -5.76 19.60 -8.89
C GLY A 149 -6.25 19.34 -7.46
N GLN A 150 -7.10 18.33 -7.27
CA GLN A 150 -7.56 17.94 -5.93
C GLN A 150 -6.41 17.44 -5.05
N ALA A 151 -5.44 16.74 -5.65
CA ALA A 151 -4.26 16.25 -4.94
C ALA A 151 -3.38 17.40 -4.46
N ALA A 152 -3.13 18.39 -5.32
CA ALA A 152 -2.37 19.58 -4.96
C ALA A 152 -3.06 20.37 -3.84
N ASP A 153 -4.39 20.50 -3.85
CA ASP A 153 -5.14 21.18 -2.78
C ASP A 153 -4.97 20.48 -1.43
N VAL A 154 -5.14 19.15 -1.39
CA VAL A 154 -4.99 18.37 -0.15
C VAL A 154 -3.52 18.36 0.31
N PHE A 155 -2.57 18.14 -0.60
CA PHE A 155 -1.15 18.04 -0.27
C PHE A 155 -0.53 19.37 0.20
N ARG A 156 -1.10 20.52 -0.17
CA ARG A 156 -0.69 21.83 0.37
C ARG A 156 -1.09 22.05 1.83
N SER A 157 -2.04 21.28 2.36
CA SER A 157 -2.53 21.46 3.74
C SER A 157 -1.52 21.07 4.81
N ALA A 158 -0.56 20.20 4.49
CA ALA A 158 0.48 19.76 5.42
C ALA A 158 1.68 19.16 4.66
N ALA A 159 2.89 19.45 5.14
CA ALA A 159 4.11 18.83 4.63
C ALA A 159 4.19 17.34 5.02
N PHE A 160 4.71 16.52 4.10
CA PHE A 160 4.92 15.08 4.30
C PHE A 160 6.22 14.62 3.62
N GLU A 161 6.72 13.47 4.08
CA GLU A 161 8.06 12.97 3.72
C GLU A 161 7.99 11.94 2.58
N TYR A 162 6.88 11.22 2.48
CA TYR A 162 6.75 10.09 1.58
C TYR A 162 5.44 10.12 0.81
N LEU A 163 5.47 9.60 -0.42
CA LEU A 163 4.29 9.41 -1.24
C LEU A 163 3.88 7.93 -1.26
N VAL A 164 2.61 7.66 -1.04
CA VAL A 164 2.01 6.33 -1.05
C VAL A 164 0.97 6.27 -2.17
N PRO A 165 1.36 5.83 -3.38
CA PRO A 165 0.42 5.65 -4.48
C PRO A 165 -0.38 4.34 -4.32
N GLY A 166 -1.58 4.31 -4.89
CA GLY A 166 -2.41 3.12 -4.87
C GLY A 166 -3.51 3.09 -5.91
N GLY A 167 -4.09 1.90 -6.11
CA GLY A 167 -5.13 1.65 -7.12
C GLY A 167 -4.58 1.29 -8.50
N ASP A 168 -5.07 1.96 -9.55
CA ASP A 168 -4.70 1.77 -10.96
C ASP A 168 -3.36 2.44 -11.24
N ARG A 169 -2.34 1.62 -11.53
CA ARG A 169 -0.96 2.06 -11.63
C ARG A 169 -0.69 3.01 -12.79
N PRO A 170 -1.06 2.67 -14.05
CA PRO A 170 -0.98 3.63 -15.14
C PRO A 170 -1.69 4.95 -14.85
N LEU A 171 -2.87 4.91 -14.25
CA LEU A 171 -3.64 6.12 -13.99
C LEU A 171 -3.01 7.00 -12.90
N ALA A 172 -2.55 6.42 -11.79
CA ALA A 172 -1.92 7.22 -10.74
C ALA A 172 -0.56 7.78 -11.19
N ASP A 173 0.19 7.06 -12.03
CA ASP A 173 1.43 7.57 -12.62
C ASP A 173 1.14 8.78 -13.55
N LEU A 174 0.07 8.74 -14.35
CA LEU A 174 -0.36 9.90 -15.14
C LEU A 174 -0.73 11.09 -14.25
N VAL A 175 -1.46 10.87 -13.15
CA VAL A 175 -1.77 11.94 -12.19
C VAL A 175 -0.49 12.54 -11.61
N LEU A 176 0.50 11.73 -11.24
CA LEU A 176 1.77 12.21 -10.68
C LEU A 176 2.67 12.94 -11.69
N GLN A 177 2.43 12.76 -13.00
CA GLN A 177 3.14 13.51 -14.05
C GLN A 177 2.59 14.91 -14.26
N GLU A 178 1.40 15.23 -13.71
CA GLU A 178 0.81 16.55 -13.86
C GLU A 178 1.68 17.65 -13.21
N PRO A 179 1.85 18.82 -13.84
CA PRO A 179 2.71 19.89 -13.34
C PRO A 179 2.41 20.31 -11.89
N ALA A 180 1.15 20.28 -11.49
CA ALA A 180 0.70 20.64 -10.15
C ALA A 180 1.26 19.71 -9.04
N LEU A 181 1.70 18.50 -9.40
CA LEU A 181 2.23 17.52 -8.46
C LEU A 181 3.75 17.31 -8.56
N ARG A 182 4.45 18.09 -9.39
CA ARG A 182 5.88 17.91 -9.66
C ARG A 182 6.75 17.76 -8.41
N ASP A 183 6.52 18.59 -7.39
CA ASP A 183 7.33 18.57 -6.17
C ASP A 183 7.02 17.34 -5.31
N TYR A 184 5.74 16.94 -5.23
CA TYR A 184 5.31 15.75 -4.50
C TYR A 184 5.75 14.45 -5.19
N ALA A 185 5.81 14.45 -6.53
CA ALA A 185 6.24 13.29 -7.32
C ALA A 185 7.75 12.98 -7.16
N ARG A 186 8.54 13.92 -6.64
CA ARG A 186 9.97 13.73 -6.32
C ARG A 186 10.20 13.09 -4.95
N LEU A 187 9.18 13.06 -4.09
CA LEU A 187 9.31 12.43 -2.78
C LEU A 187 9.51 10.92 -2.93
N PRO A 188 10.25 10.28 -2.01
CA PRO A 188 10.40 8.84 -2.02
C PRO A 188 9.02 8.15 -1.98
N ARG A 189 8.84 7.16 -2.86
CA ARG A 189 7.60 6.38 -2.94
C ARG A 189 7.69 5.17 -2.01
N LEU A 190 6.68 4.97 -1.18
CA LEU A 190 6.52 3.75 -0.38
C LEU A 190 5.75 2.68 -1.16
N ALA A 191 5.53 1.55 -0.50
CA ALA A 191 4.84 0.40 -1.08
C ALA A 191 3.48 0.79 -1.67
N TRP A 192 3.22 0.25 -2.87
CA TRP A 192 1.95 0.46 -3.56
C TRP A 192 0.79 -0.18 -2.79
N LEU A 193 -0.30 0.55 -2.62
CA LEU A 193 -1.52 0.02 -2.01
C LEU A 193 -2.50 -0.48 -3.07
N ASP A 194 -2.82 -1.78 -3.02
CA ASP A 194 -3.90 -2.31 -3.84
C ASP A 194 -5.26 -1.97 -3.23
N VAL A 195 -5.99 -1.10 -3.91
CA VAL A 195 -7.23 -0.49 -3.41
C VAL A 195 -8.31 -0.64 -4.46
N ALA A 196 -9.30 -1.50 -4.25
CA ALA A 196 -10.37 -1.72 -5.22
C ALA A 196 -11.21 -0.45 -5.45
N GLU A 197 -11.70 0.15 -4.36
CA GLU A 197 -12.54 1.36 -4.40
C GLU A 197 -11.94 2.48 -3.54
N PRO A 198 -11.42 3.55 -4.13
CA PRO A 198 -10.73 4.61 -3.38
C PRO A 198 -11.74 5.59 -2.75
N ARG A 199 -12.63 5.08 -1.89
CA ARG A 199 -13.62 5.86 -1.12
C ARG A 199 -13.04 6.31 0.22
N ALA A 200 -13.72 7.24 0.91
CA ALA A 200 -13.25 7.80 2.18
C ALA A 200 -12.92 6.74 3.25
N ALA A 201 -13.77 5.71 3.39
CA ALA A 201 -13.52 4.61 4.34
C ALA A 201 -12.23 3.83 3.99
N VAL A 202 -12.00 3.58 2.70
CA VAL A 202 -10.79 2.88 2.22
C VAL A 202 -9.56 3.76 2.36
N LEU A 203 -9.67 5.07 2.14
CA LEU A 203 -8.58 6.01 2.38
C LEU A 203 -8.19 6.05 3.87
N LYS A 204 -9.16 6.00 4.78
CA LYS A 204 -8.89 5.90 6.23
C LYS A 204 -8.16 4.61 6.58
N LYS A 205 -8.59 3.47 6.02
CA LYS A 205 -7.88 2.20 6.19
C LYS A 205 -6.46 2.26 5.61
N ALA A 206 -6.31 2.81 4.40
CA ALA A 206 -5.03 2.97 3.73
C ALA A 206 -4.03 3.80 4.54
N ALA A 207 -4.50 4.85 5.24
CA ALA A 207 -3.66 5.60 6.17
C ALA A 207 -3.09 4.72 7.28
N VAL A 208 -3.92 3.86 7.89
CA VAL A 208 -3.50 2.91 8.93
C VAL A 208 -2.54 1.87 8.35
N ASP A 209 -2.89 1.26 7.21
CA ASP A 209 -2.06 0.23 6.57
C ASP A 209 -0.68 0.77 6.16
N ALA A 210 -0.63 1.98 5.59
CA ALA A 210 0.62 2.63 5.17
C ALA A 210 1.54 3.01 6.34
N CYS A 211 1.00 3.14 7.56
CA CYS A 211 1.78 3.37 8.77
C CYS A 211 2.07 2.08 9.56
N SER A 212 1.75 0.92 8.99
CA SER A 212 1.87 -0.37 9.67
C SER A 212 2.98 -1.22 9.06
N VAL A 213 3.55 -2.11 9.87
CA VAL A 213 4.42 -3.17 9.37
C VAL A 213 3.58 -4.09 8.48
N ARG A 214 4.01 -4.27 7.24
CA ARG A 214 3.42 -5.25 6.33
C ARG A 214 3.97 -6.62 6.69
N ILE A 215 3.08 -7.55 6.99
CA ILE A 215 3.44 -8.92 7.35
C ILE A 215 2.88 -9.85 6.29
N THR A 216 3.76 -10.57 5.62
CA THR A 216 3.38 -11.63 4.67
C THR A 216 3.69 -12.97 5.32
N VAL A 217 2.64 -13.75 5.61
CA VAL A 217 2.77 -15.10 6.17
C VAL A 217 2.59 -16.10 5.05
N THR A 218 3.54 -17.02 4.93
CA THR A 218 3.53 -18.14 4.00
C THR A 218 3.49 -19.41 4.83
N ASP A 219 2.39 -20.15 4.72
CA ASP A 219 2.24 -21.43 5.42
C ASP A 219 3.21 -22.47 4.83
N ALA A 220 3.57 -23.48 5.63
CA ALA A 220 4.43 -24.56 5.16
C ALA A 220 3.79 -25.27 3.95
N SER A 221 4.61 -25.61 2.96
CA SER A 221 4.19 -26.50 1.88
C SER A 221 3.90 -27.89 2.47
N GLY A 222 2.62 -28.30 2.43
CA GLY A 222 2.19 -29.62 2.91
C GLY A 222 2.69 -30.79 2.07
#